data_AF-A0A436BSG5-F1
#
_entry.id   AF-A0A436BSG5-F1
#
_cell.length_a   1.000
_cell.length_b   1.000
_cell.length_c   1.000
_cell.angle_alpha   90.00
_cell.angle_beta   90.00
_cell.angle_gamma   90.00
#
_symmetry.space_group_name_H-M   'P 1'
#
loop_
_entity.id
_entity.type
_entity.pdbx_description
1 polymer ?
#
loop_
_entity_poly.entity_id
_entity_poly.type
_entity_poly.pdbx_seq_one_letter_code
_entity_poly.pdbx_strand_id
1 'polypeptide(L)'
;MHLVQILLPRSDNAGEPFAKEDFDRVKDELANTFKGVTAYFRTPAEGVWREGKESDMDEIVIFEVMTEEVDLPDWRRRRAELERRFRQDEIIIRYLPMALV
;
A
#
# COMPACT_ATOMS: atom_id res chain seq x y z
N MET A 1 -6.53 12.74 -14.12
CA MET A 1 -6.64 12.33 -12.71
C MET A 1 -6.70 10.82 -12.52
N HIS A 2 -5.88 10.31 -11.61
CA HIS A 2 -5.72 8.91 -11.25
C HIS A 2 -5.73 8.77 -9.73
N LEU A 3 -6.37 7.71 -9.24
CA LEU A 3 -6.26 7.25 -7.86
C LEU A 3 -5.14 6.22 -7.81
N VAL A 4 -4.08 6.48 -7.03
CA VAL A 4 -3.02 5.50 -6.76
C VAL A 4 -3.26 4.89 -5.39
N GLN A 5 -3.16 3.56 -5.32
CA GLN A 5 -3.30 2.79 -4.10
C GLN A 5 -2.01 2.01 -3.81
N ILE A 6 -1.52 2.10 -2.58
CA ILE A 6 -0.42 1.30 -2.05
C ILE A 6 -1.01 0.37 -1.00
N LEU A 7 -0.77 -0.94 -1.15
CA LEU A 7 -1.21 -1.94 -0.19
C LEU A 7 0.02 -2.40 0.59
N LEU A 8 0.07 -2.03 1.88
CA LEU A 8 1.17 -2.40 2.77
C LEU A 8 0.70 -3.44 3.80
N PRO A 9 1.36 -4.60 3.90
CA PRO A 9 1.05 -5.58 4.94
C PRO A 9 1.48 -5.06 6.31
N ARG A 10 0.80 -5.52 7.35
CA ARG A 10 1.09 -5.16 8.74
C ARG A 10 2.22 -5.95 9.37
N SER A 11 2.63 -7.04 8.74
CA SER A 11 3.77 -7.84 9.16
C SER A 11 4.73 -8.07 8.01
N ASP A 12 5.97 -8.43 8.31
CA ASP A 12 6.93 -8.86 7.30
C ASP A 12 6.67 -10.31 6.82
N ASN A 13 7.49 -10.78 5.88
CA ASN A 13 7.41 -12.16 5.37
C ASN A 13 7.64 -13.25 6.44
N ALA A 14 8.16 -12.90 7.62
CA ALA A 14 8.35 -13.81 8.75
C ALA A 14 7.21 -13.71 9.79
N GLY A 15 6.21 -12.84 9.55
CA GLY A 15 5.09 -12.61 10.46
C GLY A 15 5.39 -11.59 11.58
N GLU A 16 6.53 -10.90 11.55
CA GLU A 16 6.82 -9.85 12.53
C GLU A 16 6.03 -8.57 12.23
N PRO A 17 5.21 -8.06 13.17
CA PRO A 17 4.40 -6.86 12.94
C PRO A 17 5.24 -5.58 12.88
N PHE A 18 4.83 -4.65 12.02
CA PHE A 18 5.38 -3.31 11.91
C PHE A 18 4.78 -2.35 12.93
N ALA A 19 5.58 -1.37 13.35
CA ALA A 19 5.15 -0.34 14.28
C ALA A 19 4.23 0.66 13.56
N LYS A 20 3.37 1.34 14.31
CA LYS A 20 2.46 2.35 13.74
C LYS A 20 3.24 3.49 13.09
N GLU A 21 4.40 3.81 13.64
CA GLU A 21 5.31 4.85 13.20
C GLU A 21 5.84 4.60 11.78
N ASP A 22 6.00 3.33 11.39
CA ASP A 22 6.40 2.96 10.03
C ASP A 22 5.35 3.40 9.00
N PHE A 23 4.06 3.23 9.35
CA PHE A 23 2.92 3.65 8.53
C PHE A 23 2.70 5.17 8.57
N ASP A 24 2.89 5.80 9.72
CA ASP A 24 2.80 7.26 9.85
C ASP A 24 3.85 7.95 8.97
N ARG A 25 5.06 7.40 8.88
CA ARG A 25 6.09 7.90 7.97
C ARG A 25 5.67 7.81 6.50
N VAL A 26 5.07 6.70 6.07
CA VAL A 26 4.53 6.55 4.70
C VAL A 26 3.47 7.63 4.45
N LYS A 27 2.55 7.82 5.41
CA LYS A 27 1.48 8.82 5.33
C LYS A 27 2.06 10.22 5.13
N ASP A 28 3.04 10.61 5.93
CA ASP A 28 3.63 11.95 5.86
C ASP A 28 4.41 12.16 4.56
N GLU A 29 5.17 11.15 4.09
CA GLU A 29 5.87 11.18 2.79
C GLU A 29 4.89 11.40 1.62
N LEU A 30 3.75 10.70 1.64
CA LEU A 30 2.71 10.83 0.62
C LEU A 30 1.96 12.17 0.72
N ALA A 31 1.58 12.59 1.92
CA ALA A 31 0.89 13.86 2.15
C ALA A 31 1.72 15.05 1.66
N ASN A 32 3.03 15.05 1.93
CA ASN A 32 3.95 16.08 1.47
C ASN A 32 4.11 16.11 -0.06
N THR A 33 4.08 14.94 -0.70
CA THR A 33 4.27 14.81 -2.16
C THR A 33 2.99 15.16 -2.92
N PHE A 34 1.84 14.65 -2.49
CA PHE A 34 0.57 14.68 -3.23
C PHE A 34 -0.45 15.67 -2.67
N LYS A 35 -0.07 16.47 -1.66
CA LYS A 35 -0.91 17.47 -0.96
C LYS A 35 -2.14 16.88 -0.26
N GLY A 36 -2.18 15.56 -0.11
CA GLY A 36 -3.24 14.81 0.55
C GLY A 36 -3.00 13.31 0.45
N VAL A 37 -3.40 12.58 1.48
CA VAL A 37 -3.38 11.12 1.52
C VAL A 37 -4.55 10.65 2.38
N THR A 38 -5.19 9.57 1.95
CA THR A 38 -6.14 8.84 2.78
C THR A 38 -5.51 7.50 3.14
N ALA A 39 -5.51 7.15 4.41
CA ALA A 39 -5.02 5.86 4.88
C ALA A 39 -6.10 5.18 5.71
N TYR A 40 -6.38 3.91 5.43
CA TYR A 40 -7.34 3.12 6.18
C TYR A 40 -6.91 1.67 6.30
N PHE A 41 -7.33 1.05 7.41
CA PHE A 41 -7.13 -0.38 7.65
C PHE A 41 -8.16 -1.17 6.87
N ARG A 42 -7.69 -2.24 6.21
CA ARG A 42 -8.58 -3.27 5.68
C ARG A 42 -8.40 -4.53 6.51
N THR A 43 -9.21 -4.64 7.55
CA THR A 43 -9.42 -5.87 8.33
C THR A 43 -10.56 -6.67 7.70
N PRO A 44 -10.47 -8.00 7.70
CA PRO A 44 -10.47 -8.79 6.48
C PRO A 44 -11.73 -8.57 5.62
N ALA A 45 -11.54 -8.37 4.32
CA ALA A 45 -12.61 -8.67 3.38
C ALA A 45 -12.66 -10.20 3.26
N GLU A 46 -13.81 -10.83 3.52
CA GLU A 46 -14.01 -12.28 3.30
C GLU A 46 -13.51 -12.68 1.90
N GLY A 47 -12.33 -13.26 1.84
CA GLY A 47 -11.70 -13.78 0.63
C GLY A 47 -11.56 -15.28 0.78
N VAL A 48 -12.40 -16.03 0.06
CA VAL A 48 -12.25 -17.49 -0.03
C VAL A 48 -11.08 -17.78 -0.97
N TRP A 49 -9.89 -18.00 -0.42
CA TRP A 49 -8.76 -18.55 -1.17
C TRP A 49 -8.94 -20.06 -1.26
N ARG A 50 -9.13 -20.59 -2.48
CA ARG A 50 -9.44 -22.02 -2.67
C ARG A 50 -8.22 -22.94 -2.74
N GLU A 51 -7.00 -22.42 -2.73
CA GLU A 51 -5.80 -23.24 -2.81
C GLU A 51 -4.67 -22.65 -1.97
N GLY A 52 -4.29 -23.37 -0.91
CA GLY A 52 -3.17 -23.03 -0.03
C GLY A 52 -3.61 -22.97 1.43
N LYS A 53 -2.78 -23.53 2.33
CA LYS A 53 -2.95 -23.51 3.80
C LYS A 53 -3.50 -22.17 4.27
N GLU A 54 -4.30 -22.16 5.34
CA GLU A 54 -4.63 -20.96 6.13
C GLU A 54 -3.38 -20.08 6.26
N SER A 55 -3.19 -19.17 5.31
CA SER A 55 -2.07 -18.26 5.27
C SER A 55 -2.59 -17.05 5.98
N ASP A 56 -1.93 -16.72 7.08
CA ASP A 56 -2.18 -15.61 7.97
C ASP A 56 -2.93 -14.49 7.27
N MET A 57 -4.10 -14.14 7.84
CA MET A 57 -4.91 -13.05 7.33
C MET A 57 -4.09 -11.77 7.46
N ASP A 58 -3.35 -11.42 6.42
CA ASP A 58 -2.53 -10.22 6.40
C ASP A 58 -3.45 -9.02 6.45
N GLU A 59 -3.60 -8.45 7.64
CA GLU A 59 -4.13 -7.13 7.80
C GLU A 59 -3.28 -6.19 6.95
N ILE A 60 -3.90 -5.45 6.04
CA ILE A 60 -3.22 -4.48 5.19
C ILE A 60 -3.66 -3.06 5.56
N VAL A 61 -2.72 -2.13 5.42
CA VAL A 61 -2.97 -0.70 5.41
C VAL A 61 -2.98 -0.24 3.96
N ILE A 62 -4.09 0.38 3.54
CA ILE A 62 -4.22 0.95 2.20
C ILE A 62 -3.97 2.44 2.30
N PHE A 63 -3.03 2.93 1.48
CA PHE A 63 -2.79 4.34 1.27
C PHE A 63 -3.29 4.74 -0.11
N GLU A 64 -4.01 5.85 -0.16
CA GLU A 64 -4.60 6.40 -1.38
C GLU A 64 -4.14 7.83 -1.59
N VAL A 65 -3.67 8.12 -2.81
CA VAL A 65 -3.33 9.47 -3.25
C VAL A 65 -3.95 9.75 -4.63
N MET A 66 -4.34 11.00 -4.84
CA MET A 66 -4.84 11.49 -6.12
C MET A 66 -3.69 12.21 -6.85
N THR A 67 -3.49 11.90 -8.12
CA THR A 67 -2.48 12.55 -8.97
C THR A 67 -3.02 12.79 -10.38
N GLU A 68 -2.53 13.81 -11.07
CA GLU A 68 -2.92 14.03 -12.47
C GLU A 68 -2.26 13.03 -13.40
N GLU A 69 -0.96 12.80 -13.21
CA GLU A 69 -0.13 11.91 -14.01
C GLU A 69 0.53 10.85 -13.14
N VAL A 70 0.81 9.70 -13.74
CA VAL A 70 1.45 8.56 -13.08
C VAL A 70 2.85 8.38 -13.69
N ASP A 71 3.87 8.88 -12.99
CA ASP A 71 5.28 8.65 -13.32
C ASP A 71 5.70 7.23 -12.89
N LEU A 72 5.66 6.29 -13.83
CA LEU A 72 5.97 4.88 -13.56
C LEU A 72 7.40 4.67 -13.01
N PRO A 73 8.47 5.30 -13.53
CA PRO A 73 9.78 5.29 -12.89
C PRO A 73 9.78 5.73 -11.42
N ASP A 74 9.07 6.82 -11.08
CA ASP A 74 8.95 7.29 -9.70
C ASP A 74 8.26 6.25 -8.81
N TRP A 75 7.13 5.71 -9.26
CA TRP A 75 6.38 4.69 -8.53
C TRP A 75 7.15 3.37 -8.37
N ARG A 76 7.93 2.95 -9.37
CA ARG A 76 8.80 1.76 -9.26
C ARG A 76 9.88 1.96 -8.22
N ARG A 77 10.49 3.16 -8.15
CA ARG A 77 11.49 3.49 -7.14
C ARG A 77 10.88 3.50 -5.74
N ARG A 78 9.70 4.10 -5.58
CA ARG A 78 8.95 4.08 -4.30
C ARG A 78 8.60 2.66 -3.87
N ARG A 79 8.13 1.82 -4.81
CA ARG A 79 7.85 0.40 -4.55
C ARG A 79 9.07 -0.32 -4.00
N ALA A 80 10.22 -0.21 -4.67
CA ALA A 80 11.46 -0.86 -4.22
C ALA A 80 11.94 -0.37 -2.85
N GLU A 81 11.76 0.92 -2.55
CA GLU A 81 12.07 1.47 -1.23
C GLU A 81 11.16 0.88 -0.14
N LEU A 82 9.86 0.82 -0.43
CA LEU A 82 8.87 0.25 0.48
C LEU A 82 9.12 -1.25 0.69
N GLU A 83 9.43 -2.02 -0.36
CA GLU A 83 9.72 -3.47 -0.28
C GLU A 83 10.89 -3.71 0.67
N ARG A 84 11.96 -2.92 0.55
CA ARG A 84 13.09 -2.97 1.47
C ARG A 84 12.71 -2.55 2.90
N ARG A 85 11.93 -1.47 3.08
CA ARG A 85 11.57 -0.94 4.40
C ARG A 85 10.63 -1.89 5.16
N PHE A 86 9.66 -2.47 4.45
CA PHE A 86 8.68 -3.40 4.99
C PHE A 86 9.12 -4.87 4.87
N ARG A 87 10.37 -5.15 4.49
CA ARG A 87 10.91 -6.52 4.41
C ARG A 87 9.96 -7.47 3.66
N GLN A 88 9.41 -6.96 2.55
CA GLN A 88 8.45 -7.64 1.70
C GLN A 88 9.10 -7.99 0.37
N ASP A 89 8.78 -9.19 -0.15
CA ASP A 89 9.29 -9.61 -1.47
C ASP A 89 8.55 -8.86 -2.58
N GLU A 90 7.28 -8.54 -2.34
CA GLU A 90 6.44 -7.81 -3.28
C GLU A 90 5.48 -6.85 -2.59
N ILE A 91 5.46 -5.58 -3.05
CA ILE A 91 4.42 -4.61 -2.65
C ILE A 91 3.58 -4.22 -3.84
N ILE A 92 2.26 -4.28 -3.65
CA ILE A 92 1.30 -3.89 -4.68
C ILE A 92 1.10 -2.37 -4.63
N ILE A 93 1.50 -1.72 -5.72
CA ILE A 93 1.09 -0.36 -6.07
C ILE A 93 0.30 -0.43 -7.36
N ARG A 94 -0.92 0.10 -7.35
CA ARG A 94 -1.79 0.13 -8.53
C ARG A 94 -2.42 1.51 -8.68
N TYR A 95 -2.89 1.81 -9.88
CA TYR A 95 -3.62 3.04 -10.14
C TYR A 95 -4.88 2.79 -10.95
N LEU A 96 -5.89 3.63 -10.74
CA LEU A 96 -7.16 3.60 -11.46
C LEU A 96 -7.43 4.98 -12.07
N PRO A 97 -7.86 5.06 -13.34
CA PRO A 97 -8.32 6.31 -13.92
C PRO A 97 -9.59 6.78 -13.21
N MET A 98 -9.67 8.06 -12.88
CA MET A 98 -10.83 8.67 -12.25
C MET A 98 -11.48 9.65 -13.22
N ALA A 99 -12.78 9.50 -13.45
CA ALA A 99 -13.59 10.38 -14.27
C ALA A 99 -14.88 10.73 -13.54
N LEU A 100 -15.37 11.95 -13.75
CA LEU A 100 -16.72 12.34 -13.35
C LEU A 100 -17.72 11.71 -14.35
N VAL A 101 -18.82 11.16 -13.84
CA VAL A 101 -19.93 10.60 -14.64
C VAL A 101 -20.97 11.69 -14.91
#